data_AF-A0A7K9KAW1-F1
#
_entry.id   AF-A0A7K9KAW1-F1
#
_cell.length_a   1.000
_cell.length_b   1.000
_cell.length_c   1.000
_cell.angle_alpha   90.00
_cell.angle_beta   90.00
_cell.angle_gamma   90.00
#
_symmetry.space_group_name_H-M   'P 1'
#
loop_
_entity.id
_entity.type
_entity.pdbx_description
1 polymer ?
#
loop_
_entity_poly.entity_id
_entity_poly.type
_entity_poly.pdbx_seq_one_letter_code
_entity_poly.pdbx_strand_id
1 'polypeptide(L)'
;AAELLRMRARVIMGCRDRARAERAAREIRAEVGERADGAGELVVRELDLASLRSVRAFCHRVLQEESRLDVLINNAGIFQCPYMKTEDGFEMQFGVNHLGHFLLTNLLLGLLKNSAPSRIVVVSSKLYKYGEINFEDLNSEISYNKSFCYSRSKLANILFARELARRLEGTGVTVNSLHPGIVRTNLGRHVNIPLLAKPLFNLVSWAFFKTPLEGAQTSIYLASSPDVEGVSGKYFGDCKEEELLPKAMDDLVARKLWDISEVMVGLLK
;
A
#
# COMPACT_ATOMS: atom_id res chain seq x y z
N ALA A 1 -11.46 -0.67 -4.66
CA ALA A 1 -12.21 -1.91 -4.96
C ALA A 1 -13.51 -1.59 -5.70
N ALA A 2 -14.48 -0.90 -5.08
CA ALA A 2 -15.76 -0.55 -5.72
C ALA A 2 -15.61 0.14 -7.09
N GLU A 3 -14.79 1.18 -7.20
CA GLU A 3 -14.57 1.88 -8.48
C GLU A 3 -13.91 1.00 -9.55
N LEU A 4 -12.92 0.19 -9.18
CA LEU A 4 -12.30 -0.77 -10.12
C LEU A 4 -13.32 -1.82 -10.58
N LEU A 5 -14.21 -2.25 -9.69
CA LEU A 5 -15.30 -3.16 -10.03
C LEU A 5 -16.30 -2.51 -10.98
N ARG A 6 -16.62 -1.22 -10.81
CA ARG A 6 -17.44 -0.41 -11.75
C ARG A 6 -16.79 -0.30 -13.13
N MET A 7 -15.46 -0.27 -13.17
CA MET A 7 -14.64 -0.35 -14.40
C MET A 7 -14.54 -1.77 -14.98
N ARG A 8 -15.32 -2.73 -14.45
CA ARG A 8 -15.36 -4.14 -14.88
C ARG A 8 -14.06 -4.91 -14.64
N ALA A 9 -13.21 -4.45 -13.73
CA ALA A 9 -12.01 -5.19 -13.35
C ALA A 9 -12.35 -6.45 -12.55
N ARG A 10 -11.50 -7.47 -12.70
CA ARG A 10 -11.36 -8.53 -11.70
C ARG A 10 -10.48 -8.01 -10.56
N VAL A 11 -11.03 -7.93 -9.37
CA VAL A 11 -10.39 -7.34 -8.18
C VAL A 11 -10.19 -8.41 -7.12
N ILE A 12 -8.93 -8.69 -6.79
CA ILE A 12 -8.56 -9.55 -5.67
C ILE A 12 -8.31 -8.67 -4.44
N MET A 13 -9.20 -8.76 -3.46
CA MET A 13 -9.03 -8.11 -2.15
C MET A 13 -8.25 -9.02 -1.21
N GLY A 14 -6.93 -8.80 -1.13
CA GLY A 14 -6.07 -9.37 -0.10
C GLY A 14 -6.36 -8.72 1.26
N CYS A 15 -6.87 -9.48 2.22
CA CYS A 15 -7.25 -8.96 3.54
C CYS A 15 -6.92 -9.96 4.65
N ARG A 16 -6.45 -9.46 5.80
CA ARG A 16 -6.15 -10.30 6.98
C ARG A 16 -7.39 -10.95 7.59
N ASP A 17 -8.45 -10.16 7.82
CA ASP A 17 -9.71 -10.67 8.39
C ASP A 17 -10.67 -11.02 7.25
N ARG A 18 -10.71 -12.31 6.91
CA ARG A 18 -11.56 -12.82 5.83
C ARG A 18 -13.04 -12.54 6.08
N ALA A 19 -13.54 -12.77 7.30
CA ALA A 19 -14.96 -12.60 7.59
C ALA A 19 -15.41 -11.14 7.42
N ARG A 20 -14.59 -10.18 7.87
CA ARG A 20 -14.84 -8.76 7.68
C ARG A 20 -14.71 -8.35 6.20
N ALA A 21 -13.72 -8.87 5.50
CA ALA A 21 -13.51 -8.59 4.09
C ALA A 21 -14.67 -9.12 3.22
N GLU A 22 -15.19 -10.31 3.52
CA GLU A 22 -16.37 -10.88 2.84
C GLU A 22 -17.63 -10.06 3.08
N ARG A 23 -17.82 -9.50 4.29
CA ARG A 23 -18.92 -8.55 4.55
C ARG A 23 -18.80 -7.30 3.67
N ALA A 24 -17.63 -6.66 3.67
CA ALA A 24 -17.37 -5.49 2.86
C ALA A 24 -17.50 -5.78 1.35
N ALA A 25 -17.06 -6.96 0.89
CA ALA A 25 -17.21 -7.36 -0.50
C ALA A 25 -18.68 -7.53 -0.90
N ARG A 26 -19.54 -8.07 -0.02
CA ARG A 26 -20.99 -8.12 -0.27
C ARG A 26 -21.62 -6.74 -0.36
N GLU A 27 -21.25 -5.83 0.54
CA GLU A 27 -21.71 -4.43 0.50
C GLU A 27 -21.31 -3.75 -0.81
N ILE A 28 -20.05 -3.91 -1.24
CA ILE A 28 -19.55 -3.36 -2.51
C ILE A 28 -20.33 -3.94 -3.71
N ARG A 29 -20.54 -5.26 -3.75
CA ARG A 29 -21.31 -5.89 -4.84
C ARG A 29 -22.75 -5.36 -4.90
N ALA A 30 -23.40 -5.20 -3.74
CA ALA A 30 -24.73 -4.63 -3.65
C ALA A 30 -24.78 -3.17 -4.10
N GLU A 31 -23.78 -2.35 -3.74
CA GLU A 31 -23.68 -0.93 -4.12
C GLU A 31 -23.40 -0.73 -5.62
N VAL A 32 -22.57 -1.59 -6.22
CA VAL A 32 -22.23 -1.52 -7.66
C VAL A 32 -23.37 -2.06 -8.54
N GLY A 33 -24.19 -2.95 -7.98
CA GLY A 33 -25.32 -3.59 -8.65
C GLY A 33 -24.90 -4.80 -9.48
N GLU A 34 -25.74 -5.83 -9.51
CA GLU A 34 -25.63 -6.96 -10.44
C GLU A 34 -25.99 -6.47 -11.85
N ARG A 35 -25.06 -5.81 -12.53
CA ARG A 35 -25.25 -5.49 -13.94
C ARG A 35 -25.17 -6.79 -14.72
N ALA A 36 -26.32 -7.28 -15.18
CA ALA A 36 -26.44 -8.35 -16.15
C ALA A 36 -25.48 -8.10 -17.33
N ASP A 37 -24.78 -9.16 -17.71
CA ASP A 37 -23.74 -9.28 -18.74
C ASP A 37 -22.50 -8.37 -18.61
N GLY A 38 -21.39 -8.97 -18.14
CA GLY A 38 -20.06 -8.36 -18.14
C GLY A 38 -19.69 -7.54 -16.90
N ALA A 39 -20.31 -7.79 -15.74
CA ALA A 39 -19.89 -7.21 -14.47
C ALA A 39 -18.46 -7.65 -14.09
N GLY A 40 -17.69 -6.72 -13.52
CA GLY A 40 -16.39 -7.06 -12.94
C GLY A 40 -16.55 -8.08 -11.80
N GLU A 41 -15.46 -8.74 -11.45
CA GLU A 41 -15.46 -9.77 -10.40
C GLU A 41 -14.73 -9.27 -9.16
N LEU A 42 -15.29 -9.50 -7.97
CA LEU A 42 -14.64 -9.17 -6.71
C LEU A 42 -14.39 -10.44 -5.93
N VAL A 43 -13.13 -10.75 -5.63
CA VAL A 43 -12.75 -11.97 -4.91
C VAL A 43 -11.98 -11.59 -3.64
N VAL A 44 -12.34 -12.19 -2.51
CA VAL A 44 -11.61 -12.03 -1.25
C VAL A 44 -10.60 -13.16 -1.09
N ARG A 45 -9.39 -12.80 -0.69
CA ARG A 45 -8.31 -13.74 -0.40
C ARG A 45 -7.64 -13.32 0.91
N GLU A 46 -7.24 -14.31 1.69
CA GLU A 46 -6.55 -14.05 2.95
C GLU A 46 -5.12 -13.56 2.66
N LEU A 47 -4.77 -12.43 3.27
CA LEU A 47 -3.44 -11.85 3.21
C LEU A 47 -3.18 -11.06 4.50
N ASP A 48 -2.40 -11.65 5.39
CA ASP A 48 -1.75 -10.95 6.48
C ASP A 48 -0.34 -10.51 6.05
N LEU A 49 -0.10 -9.20 6.06
CA LEU A 49 1.20 -8.60 5.75
C LEU A 49 2.15 -8.60 6.96
N ALA A 50 1.66 -8.94 8.15
CA ALA A 50 2.48 -9.15 9.34
C ALA A 50 3.06 -10.58 9.42
N SER A 51 2.98 -11.36 8.34
CA SER A 51 3.49 -12.73 8.25
C SER A 51 4.01 -13.00 6.84
N LEU A 52 5.33 -13.15 6.68
CA LEU A 52 5.93 -13.43 5.38
C LEU A 52 5.47 -14.78 4.81
N ARG A 53 5.15 -15.75 5.68
CA ARG A 53 4.52 -17.02 5.30
C ARG A 53 3.16 -16.79 4.64
N SER A 54 2.31 -15.97 5.25
CA SER A 54 1.01 -15.58 4.68
C SER A 54 1.17 -14.90 3.33
N VAL A 55 2.11 -13.95 3.21
CA VAL A 55 2.42 -13.28 1.94
C VAL A 55 2.81 -14.28 0.84
N ARG A 56 3.72 -15.21 1.15
CA ARG A 56 4.14 -16.26 0.20
C ARG A 56 2.98 -17.16 -0.22
N ALA A 57 2.13 -17.57 0.73
CA ALA A 57 0.96 -18.39 0.45
C ALA A 57 -0.05 -17.67 -0.45
N PHE A 58 -0.29 -16.38 -0.21
CA PHE A 58 -1.12 -15.54 -1.06
C PHE A 58 -0.55 -15.45 -2.48
N CYS A 59 0.72 -15.09 -2.63
CA CYS A 59 1.38 -14.99 -3.94
C CYS A 59 1.34 -16.32 -4.71
N HIS A 60 1.59 -17.43 -4.03
CA HIS A 60 1.55 -18.76 -4.64
C HIS A 60 0.18 -19.06 -5.25
N ARG A 61 -0.91 -18.76 -4.53
CA ARG A 61 -2.27 -18.94 -5.05
C ARG A 61 -2.57 -18.01 -6.23
N VAL A 62 -2.19 -16.73 -6.14
CA VAL A 62 -2.38 -15.78 -7.25
C VAL A 62 -1.65 -16.26 -8.50
N LEU A 63 -0.41 -16.75 -8.37
CA LEU A 63 0.37 -17.27 -9.50
C LEU A 63 -0.19 -18.57 -10.10
N GLN A 64 -0.99 -19.32 -9.33
CA GLN A 64 -1.66 -20.54 -9.81
C GLN A 64 -3.02 -20.26 -10.46
N GLU A 65 -3.77 -19.30 -9.90
CA GLU A 65 -5.16 -19.03 -10.29
C GLU A 65 -5.26 -17.96 -11.38
N GLU A 66 -4.30 -17.03 -11.45
CA GLU A 66 -4.35 -15.86 -12.34
C GLU A 66 -3.30 -15.96 -13.45
N SER A 67 -3.74 -15.81 -14.69
CA SER A 67 -2.85 -15.76 -15.86
C SER A 67 -2.30 -14.35 -16.15
N ARG A 68 -2.90 -13.32 -15.54
CA ARG A 68 -2.56 -11.91 -15.75
C ARG A 68 -2.76 -11.09 -14.48
N LEU A 69 -1.90 -10.09 -14.28
CA LEU A 69 -2.01 -9.07 -13.22
C LEU A 69 -1.70 -7.70 -13.80
N ASP A 70 -2.75 -6.94 -14.12
CA ASP A 70 -2.63 -5.60 -14.71
C ASP A 70 -2.22 -4.52 -13.72
N VAL A 71 -2.71 -4.62 -12.47
CA VAL A 71 -2.47 -3.61 -11.44
C VAL A 71 -2.25 -4.24 -10.08
N LEU A 72 -1.17 -3.86 -9.41
CA LEU A 72 -0.94 -4.14 -7.99
C LEU A 72 -1.05 -2.85 -7.17
N ILE A 73 -1.97 -2.80 -6.21
CA ILE A 73 -2.13 -1.65 -5.31
C ILE A 73 -1.70 -2.03 -3.89
N ASN A 74 -0.51 -1.58 -3.50
CA ASN A 74 0.03 -1.69 -2.14
C ASN A 74 -0.62 -0.63 -1.24
N ASN A 75 -1.90 -0.87 -0.91
CA ASN A 75 -2.74 0.07 -0.16
C ASN A 75 -2.75 -0.17 1.35
N ALA A 76 -2.60 -1.41 1.79
CA ALA A 76 -2.80 -1.76 3.19
C ALA A 76 -1.82 -1.00 4.10
N GLY A 77 -2.24 -0.76 5.34
CA GLY A 77 -1.35 -0.16 6.31
C GLY A 77 -1.97 -0.05 7.69
N ILE A 78 -1.09 0.18 8.64
CA ILE A 78 -1.40 0.44 10.04
C ILE A 78 -0.70 1.73 10.49
N PHE A 79 -1.25 2.35 11.52
CA PHE A 79 -0.83 3.68 11.98
C PHE A 79 -0.86 3.75 13.50
N GLN A 80 0.22 4.28 14.07
CA GLN A 80 0.37 4.58 15.51
C GLN A 80 0.04 3.40 16.44
N CYS A 81 0.35 2.17 16.06
CA CYS A 81 0.19 1.04 16.97
C CYS A 81 1.23 1.09 18.10
N PRO A 82 0.99 0.46 19.26
CA PRO A 82 2.04 0.18 20.25
C PRO A 82 3.23 -0.57 19.63
N TYR A 83 4.37 -0.58 20.33
CA TYR A 83 5.49 -1.41 19.91
C TYR A 83 5.06 -2.88 19.97
N MET A 84 5.09 -3.52 18.81
CA MET A 84 4.71 -4.91 18.60
C MET A 84 5.59 -5.44 17.48
N LYS A 85 5.71 -6.76 17.40
CA LYS A 85 6.44 -7.43 16.33
C LYS A 85 5.51 -8.23 15.44
N THR A 86 5.85 -8.30 14.14
CA THR A 86 5.26 -9.24 13.19
C THR A 86 5.58 -10.68 13.59
N GLU A 87 4.97 -11.67 12.95
CA GLU A 87 5.30 -13.09 13.14
C GLU A 87 6.80 -13.35 12.91
N ASP A 88 7.38 -12.64 11.94
CA ASP A 88 8.79 -12.74 11.55
C ASP A 88 9.73 -11.83 12.37
N GLY A 89 9.23 -11.17 13.43
CA GLY A 89 10.06 -10.42 14.38
C GLY A 89 10.37 -8.97 14.01
N PHE A 90 9.76 -8.40 12.97
CA PHE A 90 9.95 -7.00 12.57
C PHE A 90 9.06 -6.05 13.36
N GLU A 91 9.46 -4.79 13.50
CA GLU A 91 8.58 -3.74 14.01
C GLU A 91 7.27 -3.71 13.20
N MET A 92 6.14 -3.70 13.89
CA MET A 92 4.83 -3.94 13.27
C MET A 92 4.52 -2.95 12.12
N GLN A 93 4.77 -1.65 12.25
CA GLN A 93 4.47 -0.66 11.20
C GLN A 93 5.41 -0.80 10.01
N PHE A 94 6.71 -0.98 10.22
CA PHE A 94 7.68 -1.24 9.18
C PHE A 94 7.43 -2.57 8.47
N GLY A 95 7.17 -3.63 9.24
CA GLY A 95 6.84 -4.96 8.77
C GLY A 95 5.59 -4.97 7.88
N VAL A 96 4.47 -4.42 8.35
CA VAL A 96 3.21 -4.41 7.59
C VAL A 96 3.23 -3.41 6.44
N ASN A 97 3.64 -2.16 6.68
CA ASN A 97 3.48 -1.10 5.70
C ASN A 97 4.52 -1.19 4.57
N HIS A 98 5.72 -1.72 4.86
CA HIS A 98 6.85 -1.80 3.92
C HIS A 98 7.25 -3.25 3.61
N LEU A 99 7.78 -4.02 4.56
CA LEU A 99 8.39 -5.33 4.26
C LEU A 99 7.41 -6.37 3.67
N GLY A 100 6.17 -6.43 4.18
CA GLY A 100 5.13 -7.30 3.65
C GLY A 100 4.78 -6.95 2.20
N HIS A 101 4.65 -5.65 1.89
CA HIS A 101 4.43 -5.20 0.51
C HIS A 101 5.65 -5.39 -0.38
N PHE A 102 6.85 -5.20 0.17
CA PHE A 102 8.12 -5.43 -0.52
C PHE A 102 8.20 -6.88 -1.01
N LEU A 103 7.95 -7.85 -0.11
CA LEU A 103 7.92 -9.26 -0.47
C LEU A 103 6.80 -9.58 -1.46
N LEU A 104 5.56 -9.12 -1.18
CA LEU A 104 4.39 -9.33 -2.03
C LEU A 104 4.67 -8.89 -3.48
N THR A 105 5.20 -7.67 -3.63
CA THR A 105 5.49 -7.09 -4.94
C THR A 105 6.55 -7.91 -5.66
N ASN A 106 7.69 -8.19 -5.01
CA ASN A 106 8.79 -8.93 -5.62
C ASN A 106 8.37 -10.34 -6.08
N LEU A 107 7.53 -11.04 -5.30
CA LEU A 107 7.03 -12.37 -5.68
C LEU A 107 6.05 -12.34 -6.87
N LEU A 108 5.36 -11.21 -7.09
CA LEU A 108 4.41 -11.04 -8.21
C LEU A 108 5.03 -10.33 -9.42
N LEU A 109 6.29 -9.88 -9.36
CA LEU A 109 6.94 -9.13 -10.45
C LEU A 109 6.97 -9.91 -11.76
N GLY A 110 7.19 -11.23 -11.72
CA GLY A 110 7.18 -12.05 -12.93
C GLY A 110 5.83 -11.98 -13.66
N LEU A 111 4.72 -12.11 -12.92
CA LEU A 111 3.37 -12.03 -13.48
C LEU A 111 3.06 -10.61 -14.00
N LEU A 112 3.45 -9.57 -13.26
CA LEU A 112 3.29 -8.17 -13.69
C LEU A 112 4.03 -7.88 -15.00
N LYS A 113 5.27 -8.37 -15.15
CA LYS A 113 6.06 -8.23 -16.39
C LYS A 113 5.42 -8.97 -17.57
N ASN A 114 4.95 -10.19 -17.36
CA ASN A 114 4.22 -10.94 -18.38
C ASN A 114 2.87 -10.29 -18.75
N SER A 115 2.36 -9.46 -17.87
CA SER A 115 1.11 -8.70 -18.05
C SER A 115 1.33 -7.29 -18.60
N ALA A 116 2.55 -6.91 -18.99
CA ALA A 116 2.83 -5.57 -19.48
C ALA A 116 1.90 -5.20 -20.67
N PRO A 117 1.42 -3.94 -20.77
CA PRO A 117 1.62 -2.86 -19.79
C PRO A 117 0.87 -3.15 -18.49
N SER A 118 1.56 -2.97 -17.35
CA SER A 118 1.01 -3.18 -16.00
C SER A 118 1.50 -2.11 -15.04
N ARG A 119 0.81 -1.92 -13.91
CA ARG A 119 1.01 -0.79 -13.00
C ARG A 119 1.12 -1.23 -11.55
N ILE A 120 2.07 -0.66 -10.82
CA ILE A 120 2.24 -0.84 -9.38
C ILE A 120 2.00 0.51 -8.70
N VAL A 121 1.03 0.54 -7.78
CA VAL A 121 0.64 1.74 -7.04
C VAL A 121 0.98 1.53 -5.57
N VAL A 122 1.86 2.39 -5.03
CA VAL A 122 2.34 2.28 -3.64
C VAL A 122 1.77 3.41 -2.78
N VAL A 123 0.93 3.07 -1.80
CA VAL A 123 0.31 4.07 -0.92
C VAL A 123 1.25 4.46 0.22
N SER A 124 1.69 5.71 0.19
CA SER A 124 2.47 6.40 1.20
C SER A 124 1.60 7.43 1.97
N SER A 125 2.19 8.50 2.51
CA SER A 125 1.55 9.54 3.31
C SER A 125 2.42 10.78 3.39
N LYS A 126 1.83 11.99 3.44
CA LYS A 126 2.57 13.25 3.73
C LYS A 126 3.38 13.20 5.03
N LEU A 127 3.04 12.29 5.95
CA LEU A 127 3.81 12.08 7.17
C LEU A 127 5.22 11.51 6.93
N TYR A 128 5.55 11.03 5.73
CA TYR A 128 6.92 10.64 5.35
C TYR A 128 7.94 11.75 5.66
N LYS A 129 7.51 13.01 5.61
CA LYS A 129 8.33 14.20 5.87
C LYS A 129 8.98 14.18 7.26
N TYR A 130 8.36 13.52 8.22
CA TYR A 130 8.88 13.37 9.60
C TYR A 130 9.64 12.05 9.84
N GLY A 131 9.75 11.20 8.82
CA GLY A 131 10.41 9.91 8.91
C GLY A 131 11.86 9.98 8.50
N GLU A 132 12.67 9.09 9.04
CA GLU A 132 14.08 8.90 8.67
C GLU A 132 14.39 7.41 8.64
N ILE A 133 15.13 6.96 7.63
CA ILE A 133 15.60 5.58 7.54
C ILE A 133 16.83 5.46 8.44
N ASN A 134 16.61 4.90 9.64
CA ASN A 134 17.69 4.58 10.54
C ASN A 134 18.16 3.14 10.28
N PHE A 135 19.26 2.97 9.56
CA PHE A 135 19.81 1.65 9.26
C PHE A 135 20.40 0.94 10.49
N GLU A 136 20.72 1.66 11.56
CA GLU A 136 21.22 1.09 12.80
C GLU A 136 20.09 0.52 13.66
N ASP A 137 18.85 0.99 13.45
CA ASP A 137 17.67 0.55 14.21
C ASP A 137 16.39 0.61 13.37
N LEU A 138 16.36 -0.17 12.28
CA LEU A 138 15.20 -0.23 11.38
C LEU A 138 13.94 -0.71 12.12
N ASN A 139 14.11 -1.63 13.07
CA ASN A 139 13.04 -2.21 13.89
C ASN A 139 12.70 -1.38 15.15
N SER A 140 13.32 -0.22 15.35
CA SER A 140 13.03 0.65 16.51
C SER A 140 13.10 -0.08 17.86
N GLU A 141 14.05 -0.99 18.01
CA GLU A 141 14.26 -1.77 19.23
C GLU A 141 14.92 -0.93 20.33
N ILE A 142 15.69 0.09 19.96
CA ILE A 142 16.36 1.01 20.89
C ILE A 142 15.37 2.10 21.34
N SER A 143 14.65 2.71 20.40
CA SER A 143 13.68 3.77 20.71
C SER A 143 12.47 3.71 19.80
N TYR A 144 11.30 3.48 20.42
CA TYR A 144 10.04 3.41 19.70
C TYR A 144 9.19 4.67 19.90
N ASN A 145 8.97 5.41 18.81
CA ASN A 145 7.94 6.43 18.72
C ASN A 145 6.92 6.05 17.64
N LYS A 146 5.66 5.90 18.06
CA LYS A 146 4.52 5.49 17.21
C LYS A 146 4.42 6.28 15.90
N SER A 147 4.54 7.61 15.98
CA SER A 147 4.39 8.50 14.83
C SER A 147 5.61 8.45 13.93
N PHE A 148 6.83 8.47 14.50
CA PHE A 148 8.05 8.43 13.70
C PHE A 148 8.27 7.08 13.01
N CYS A 149 7.90 5.96 13.64
CA CYS A 149 7.95 4.64 12.98
C CYS A 149 6.97 4.56 11.82
N TYR A 150 5.76 5.10 11.97
CA TYR A 150 4.84 5.22 10.84
C TYR A 150 5.44 6.06 9.71
N SER A 151 5.93 7.26 10.03
CA SER A 151 6.53 8.16 9.07
C SER A 151 7.72 7.52 8.36
N ARG A 152 8.57 6.78 9.07
CA ARG A 152 9.65 5.97 8.50
C ARG A 152 9.12 4.93 7.51
N SER A 153 8.09 4.17 7.89
CA SER A 153 7.51 3.16 7.00
C SER A 153 6.94 3.78 5.71
N LYS A 154 6.41 5.00 5.79
CA LYS A 154 5.87 5.72 4.62
C LYS A 154 6.96 6.36 3.76
N LEU A 155 8.07 6.80 4.37
CA LEU A 155 9.28 7.15 3.63
C LEU A 155 9.87 5.93 2.90
N ALA A 156 9.94 4.79 3.56
CA ALA A 156 10.39 3.52 2.97
C ALA A 156 9.56 3.14 1.74
N ASN A 157 8.23 3.30 1.78
CA ASN A 157 7.36 3.08 0.62
C ASN A 157 7.69 3.97 -0.59
N ILE A 158 8.08 5.22 -0.38
CA ILE A 158 8.45 6.13 -1.48
C ILE A 158 9.80 5.71 -2.08
N LEU A 159 10.79 5.45 -1.23
CA LEU A 159 12.12 4.98 -1.66
C LEU A 159 12.00 3.64 -2.41
N PHE A 160 11.16 2.74 -1.92
CA PHE A 160 10.83 1.48 -2.58
C PHE A 160 10.22 1.69 -3.96
N ALA A 161 9.19 2.54 -4.08
CA ALA A 161 8.55 2.80 -5.37
C ALA A 161 9.52 3.38 -6.40
N ARG A 162 10.41 4.29 -5.98
CA ARG A 162 11.45 4.87 -6.84
C ARG A 162 12.48 3.84 -7.29
N GLU A 163 13.03 3.06 -6.36
CA GLU A 163 14.03 2.05 -6.71
C GLU A 163 13.40 0.93 -7.55
N LEU A 164 12.15 0.53 -7.28
CA LEU A 164 11.44 -0.43 -8.11
C LEU A 164 11.21 0.11 -9.52
N ALA A 165 10.81 1.37 -9.67
CA ALA A 165 10.65 2.02 -10.98
C ALA A 165 11.95 1.94 -11.80
N ARG A 166 13.08 2.31 -11.19
CA ARG A 166 14.41 2.23 -11.82
C ARG A 166 14.78 0.81 -12.23
N ARG A 167 14.48 -0.19 -11.39
CA ARG A 167 14.72 -1.61 -11.69
C ARG A 167 13.81 -2.19 -12.76
N LEU A 168 12.69 -1.54 -13.07
CA LEU A 168 11.68 -2.00 -14.04
C LEU A 168 11.72 -1.20 -15.35
N GLU A 169 12.67 -0.29 -15.53
CA GLU A 169 12.87 0.41 -16.81
C GLU A 169 12.97 -0.58 -17.98
N GLY A 170 12.27 -0.27 -19.07
CA GLY A 170 12.23 -1.12 -20.27
C GLY A 170 11.34 -2.37 -20.16
N THR A 171 10.73 -2.67 -19.00
CA THR A 171 9.88 -3.87 -18.85
C THR A 171 8.41 -3.64 -19.19
N GLY A 172 7.99 -2.38 -19.42
CA GLY A 172 6.59 -2.01 -19.61
C GLY A 172 5.75 -2.00 -18.31
N VAL A 173 6.38 -2.23 -17.15
CA VAL A 173 5.74 -2.13 -15.83
C VAL A 173 6.04 -0.75 -15.24
N THR A 174 5.02 0.03 -14.91
CA THR A 174 5.20 1.34 -14.25
C THR A 174 4.96 1.27 -12.75
N VAL A 175 5.65 2.12 -11.99
CA VAL A 175 5.54 2.16 -10.52
C VAL A 175 5.42 3.60 -10.07
N ASN A 176 4.33 3.93 -9.37
CA ASN A 176 4.16 5.26 -8.79
C ASN A 176 3.72 5.15 -7.33
N SER A 177 4.05 6.17 -6.56
CA SER A 177 3.62 6.29 -5.17
C SER A 177 2.67 7.47 -4.99
N LEU A 178 1.89 7.46 -3.92
CA LEU A 178 0.94 8.55 -3.64
C LEU A 178 0.71 8.76 -2.14
N HIS A 179 0.09 9.88 -1.79
CA HIS A 179 -0.66 9.98 -0.54
C HIS A 179 -2.16 10.19 -0.82
N PRO A 180 -3.06 9.60 -0.02
CA PRO A 180 -4.50 9.80 -0.20
C PRO A 180 -5.00 11.13 0.41
N GLY A 181 -4.15 11.80 1.19
CA GLY A 181 -4.52 12.95 2.02
C GLY A 181 -4.98 12.51 3.40
N ILE A 182 -5.72 13.37 4.10
CA ILE A 182 -6.30 13.03 5.40
C ILE A 182 -7.68 12.42 5.14
N VAL A 183 -7.79 11.10 5.24
CA VAL A 183 -9.01 10.35 4.92
C VAL A 183 -9.65 9.80 6.19
N ARG A 184 -10.98 9.89 6.29
CA ARG A 184 -11.77 9.26 7.35
C ARG A 184 -11.75 7.74 7.21
N THR A 185 -10.76 7.09 7.80
CA THR A 185 -10.63 5.62 7.80
C THR A 185 -10.44 5.09 9.21
N ASN A 186 -10.64 3.78 9.38
CA ASN A 186 -10.31 3.08 10.63
C ASN A 186 -8.79 3.02 10.93
N LEU A 187 -7.95 3.65 10.11
CA LEU A 187 -6.50 3.69 10.29
C LEU A 187 -6.11 4.42 11.60
N GLY A 188 -6.89 5.43 12.01
CA GLY A 188 -6.70 6.17 13.26
C GLY A 188 -7.16 5.47 14.54
N ARG A 189 -7.54 4.18 14.50
CA ARG A 189 -8.14 3.47 15.65
C ARG A 189 -7.24 3.38 16.90
N HIS A 190 -5.93 3.56 16.75
CA HIS A 190 -4.96 3.56 17.84
C HIS A 190 -4.58 4.97 18.35
N VAL A 191 -5.20 6.02 17.79
CA VAL A 191 -5.06 7.39 18.28
C VAL A 191 -5.93 7.53 19.54
N ASN A 192 -5.30 7.78 20.69
CA ASN A 192 -6.02 8.05 21.93
C ASN A 192 -6.57 9.48 21.90
N ILE A 193 -7.81 9.63 21.46
CA ILE A 193 -8.54 10.90 21.55
C ILE A 193 -9.21 10.96 22.93
N PRO A 194 -8.95 12.00 23.76
CA PRO A 194 -9.65 12.20 25.02
C PRO A 194 -11.16 12.14 24.83
N LEU A 195 -11.88 11.46 25.72
CA LEU A 195 -13.33 11.20 25.59
C LEU A 195 -14.15 12.49 25.39
N LEU A 196 -13.74 13.57 26.06
CA LEU A 196 -14.37 14.90 25.96
C LEU A 196 -14.10 15.61 24.63
N ALA A 197 -13.02 15.26 23.92
CA ALA A 197 -12.64 15.85 22.63
C ALA A 197 -13.20 15.06 21.43
N LYS A 198 -13.73 13.84 21.63
CA LYS A 198 -14.31 13.00 20.57
C LYS A 198 -15.42 13.69 19.74
N PRO A 199 -16.40 14.42 20.30
CA PRO A 199 -17.45 15.02 19.48
C PRO A 199 -16.90 16.15 18.59
N LEU A 200 -16.01 16.99 19.12
CA LEU A 200 -15.33 18.03 18.34
C LEU A 200 -14.41 17.42 17.27
N PHE A 201 -13.64 16.38 17.61
CA PHE A 201 -12.81 15.66 16.66
C PHE A 201 -13.65 15.02 15.54
N ASN A 202 -14.81 14.44 15.86
CA ASN A 202 -15.71 13.85 14.87
C ASN A 202 -16.31 14.91 13.94
N LEU A 203 -16.63 16.11 14.46
CA LEU A 203 -17.11 17.25 13.67
C LEU A 203 -16.02 17.81 12.75
N VAL A 204 -14.81 18.03 13.27
CA VAL A 204 -13.64 18.47 12.49
C VAL A 204 -13.26 17.43 11.46
N SER A 205 -13.28 16.14 11.83
CA SER A 205 -13.04 15.03 10.90
C SER A 205 -14.10 15.00 9.80
N TRP A 206 -15.37 15.26 10.09
CA TRP A 206 -16.42 15.30 9.07
C TRP A 206 -16.27 16.50 8.12
N ALA A 207 -15.88 17.65 8.65
CA ALA A 207 -15.77 18.88 7.86
C ALA A 207 -14.48 18.97 7.03
N PHE A 208 -13.36 18.37 7.48
CA PHE A 208 -12.04 18.62 6.88
C PHE A 208 -11.32 17.36 6.36
N PHE A 209 -11.80 16.15 6.67
CA PHE A 209 -11.14 14.93 6.19
C PHE A 209 -11.91 14.39 4.98
N LYS A 210 -11.16 13.91 3.99
CA LYS A 210 -11.69 13.27 2.79
C LYS A 210 -12.52 12.04 3.14
N THR A 211 -13.59 11.85 2.40
CA THR A 211 -14.33 10.59 2.34
C THR A 211 -13.43 9.47 1.79
N PRO A 212 -13.75 8.19 2.05
CA PRO A 212 -13.02 7.07 1.44
C PRO A 212 -12.98 7.14 -0.09
N LEU A 213 -14.04 7.63 -0.73
CA LEU A 213 -14.10 7.78 -2.19
C LEU A 213 -13.13 8.86 -2.68
N GLU A 214 -13.11 10.03 -2.05
CA GLU A 214 -12.16 11.11 -2.36
C GLU A 214 -10.71 10.67 -2.08
N GLY A 215 -10.48 9.96 -0.98
CA GLY A 215 -9.17 9.41 -0.63
C GLY A 215 -8.66 8.35 -1.60
N ALA A 216 -9.57 7.64 -2.28
CA ALA A 216 -9.21 6.61 -3.26
C ALA A 216 -8.90 7.18 -4.66
N GLN A 217 -9.26 8.43 -4.96
CA GLN A 217 -9.19 8.99 -6.31
C GLN A 217 -7.78 8.90 -6.91
N THR A 218 -6.74 9.27 -6.16
CA THR A 218 -5.37 9.20 -6.67
C THR A 218 -4.90 7.76 -6.92
N SER A 219 -5.32 6.80 -6.08
CA SER A 219 -5.02 5.39 -6.31
C SER A 219 -5.70 4.85 -7.57
N ILE A 220 -6.96 5.25 -7.80
CA ILE A 220 -7.73 4.87 -8.99
C ILE A 220 -7.12 5.52 -10.23
N TYR A 221 -6.83 6.82 -10.18
CA TYR A 221 -6.18 7.56 -11.25
C TYR A 221 -4.88 6.90 -11.70
N LEU A 222 -4.01 6.53 -10.75
CA LEU A 222 -2.77 5.82 -11.06
C LEU A 222 -3.00 4.41 -11.60
N ALA A 223 -4.01 3.71 -11.09
CA ALA A 223 -4.36 2.36 -11.52
C ALA A 223 -4.95 2.31 -12.95
N SER A 224 -5.70 3.33 -13.38
CA SER A 224 -6.55 3.18 -14.58
C SER A 224 -6.53 4.33 -15.57
N SER A 225 -6.02 5.52 -15.23
CA SER A 225 -6.07 6.67 -16.15
C SER A 225 -5.09 6.52 -17.33
N PRO A 226 -5.49 6.84 -18.56
CA PRO A 226 -4.56 6.95 -19.69
C PRO A 226 -3.55 8.09 -19.51
N ASP A 227 -3.86 9.14 -18.75
CA ASP A 227 -3.00 10.32 -18.55
C ASP A 227 -1.65 10.01 -17.88
N VAL A 228 -1.55 8.86 -17.21
CA VAL A 228 -0.34 8.39 -16.53
C VAL A 228 0.24 7.14 -17.17
N GLU A 229 -0.18 6.82 -18.40
CA GLU A 229 0.45 5.75 -19.17
C GLU A 229 1.93 6.05 -19.40
N GLY A 230 2.79 5.06 -19.16
CA GLY A 230 4.24 5.22 -19.22
C GLY A 230 4.87 6.03 -18.08
N VAL A 231 4.10 6.75 -17.25
CA VAL A 231 4.62 7.51 -16.11
C VAL A 231 5.07 6.54 -15.02
N SER A 232 6.32 6.66 -14.57
CA SER A 232 6.93 5.79 -13.56
C SER A 232 7.90 6.59 -12.67
N GLY A 233 8.11 6.12 -11.44
CA GLY A 233 9.02 6.72 -10.46
C GLY A 233 8.52 8.01 -9.81
N LYS A 234 7.23 8.36 -10.00
CA LYS A 234 6.66 9.63 -9.55
C LYS A 234 5.86 9.48 -8.24
N TYR A 235 5.63 10.61 -7.59
CA TYR A 235 4.84 10.73 -6.37
C TYR A 235 3.64 11.64 -6.60
N PHE A 236 2.45 11.21 -6.18
CA PHE A 236 1.20 11.92 -6.46
C PHE A 236 0.42 12.30 -5.20
N GLY A 237 -0.29 13.42 -5.31
CA GLY A 237 -1.30 13.89 -4.38
C GLY A 237 -2.44 14.53 -5.16
N ASP A 238 -3.69 14.17 -4.84
CA ASP A 238 -4.86 14.76 -5.50
C ASP A 238 -4.81 14.66 -7.05
N CYS A 239 -4.38 13.49 -7.53
CA CYS A 239 -4.22 13.16 -8.95
C CYS A 239 -3.22 14.06 -9.71
N LYS A 240 -2.31 14.74 -8.99
CA LYS A 240 -1.22 15.54 -9.56
C LYS A 240 0.12 15.09 -9.00
N GLU A 241 1.18 15.22 -9.81
CA GLU A 241 2.54 15.00 -9.34
C GLU A 241 2.86 16.03 -8.24
N GLU A 242 3.39 15.56 -7.11
CA GLU A 242 3.86 16.40 -6.01
C GLU A 242 5.38 16.23 -5.85
N GLU A 243 6.07 17.32 -5.50
CA GLU A 243 7.50 17.28 -5.20
C GLU A 243 7.78 16.56 -3.87
N LEU A 244 8.88 15.81 -3.88
CA LEU A 244 9.39 15.09 -2.72
C LEU A 244 10.51 15.89 -2.02
N LEU A 245 10.64 15.71 -0.70
CA LEU A 245 11.83 16.19 0.00
C LEU A 245 13.08 15.44 -0.47
N PRO A 246 14.28 16.07 -0.46
CA PRO A 246 15.52 15.44 -0.93
C PRO A 246 15.79 14.04 -0.35
N LYS A 247 15.52 13.84 0.95
CA LYS A 247 15.69 12.53 1.61
C LYS A 247 14.84 11.39 1.02
N ALA A 248 13.71 11.72 0.39
CA ALA A 248 12.86 10.76 -0.29
C ALA A 248 13.28 10.54 -1.76
N MET A 249 14.27 11.27 -2.24
CA MET A 249 14.88 11.15 -3.57
C MET A 249 16.32 10.64 -3.51
N ASP A 250 16.80 10.20 -2.35
CA ASP A 250 18.16 9.70 -2.16
C ASP A 250 18.28 8.26 -2.67
N ASP A 251 18.91 8.10 -3.84
CA ASP A 251 19.07 6.81 -4.50
C ASP A 251 20.12 5.89 -3.82
N LEU A 252 21.00 6.42 -2.97
CA LEU A 252 21.89 5.59 -2.15
C LEU A 252 21.11 4.96 -1.00
N VAL A 253 20.27 5.75 -0.32
CA VAL A 253 19.39 5.25 0.73
C VAL A 253 18.37 4.27 0.16
N ALA A 254 17.78 4.56 -1.00
CA ALA A 254 16.81 3.68 -1.64
C ALA A 254 17.41 2.30 -1.99
N ARG A 255 18.61 2.28 -2.60
CA ARG A 255 19.35 1.04 -2.89
C ARG A 255 19.71 0.27 -1.63
N LYS A 256 20.29 0.94 -0.62
CA LYS A 256 20.66 0.28 0.64
C LYS A 256 19.44 -0.30 1.35
N LEU A 257 18.32 0.43 1.37
CA LEU A 257 17.06 -0.05 1.93
C LEU A 257 16.52 -1.25 1.16
N TRP A 258 16.63 -1.26 -0.17
CA TRP A 258 16.26 -2.39 -1.00
C TRP A 258 17.06 -3.65 -0.62
N ASP A 259 18.39 -3.56 -0.62
CA ASP A 259 19.27 -4.70 -0.37
C ASP A 259 19.03 -5.30 1.03
N ILE A 260 18.89 -4.44 2.05
CA ILE A 260 18.54 -4.89 3.41
C ILE A 260 17.13 -5.51 3.44
N SER A 261 16.16 -4.93 2.74
CA SER A 261 14.81 -5.49 2.68
C SER A 261 14.81 -6.88 2.05
N GLU A 262 15.60 -7.13 1.00
CA GLU A 262 15.73 -8.45 0.36
C GLU A 262 16.23 -9.51 1.33
N VAL A 263 17.23 -9.18 2.15
CA VAL A 263 17.75 -10.07 3.20
C VAL A 263 16.70 -10.28 4.28
N MET A 264 16.09 -9.20 4.78
CA MET A 264 15.07 -9.28 5.84
C MET A 264 13.89 -10.16 5.45
N VAL A 265 13.41 -10.06 4.20
CA VAL A 265 12.28 -10.88 3.74
C VAL A 265 12.66 -12.27 3.23
N GLY A 266 13.95 -12.61 3.24
CA GLY A 266 14.48 -13.89 2.78
C GLY A 266 14.30 -14.10 1.27
N LEU A 267 14.52 -13.05 0.46
CA LEU A 267 14.69 -13.16 -0.99
C LEU A 267 16.14 -13.44 -1.36
N LEU A 268 17.08 -12.90 -0.58
CA LEU A 268 18.50 -13.19 -0.66
C LEU A 268 18.99 -13.81 0.65
N LYS A 269 20.03 -14.64 0.56
CA LYS A 269 20.71 -15.24 1.71
C LYS A 269 21.80 -14.31 2.23
#